data_AF-A0A7R9VQY4-F1
#
_entry.id   AF-A0A7R9VQY4-F1
#
_cell.length_a   1.000
_cell.length_b   1.000
_cell.length_c   1.000
_cell.angle_alpha   90.00
_cell.angle_beta   90.00
_cell.angle_gamma   90.00
#
_symmetry.space_group_name_H-M   'P 1'
#
loop_
_entity.id
_entity.type
_entity.pdbx_description
1 polymer ?
#
loop_
_entity_poly.entity_id
_entity_poly.type
_entity_poly.pdbx_seq_one_letter_code
_entity_poly.pdbx_strand_id
1 'polypeptide(L)'
;AESQKKLRSIDRELESIHSKLREARDDRRKNKEEERMLQAVATLRRHFPGVQGRLVDLCRPAQRRFNLAVTVAAGKDMDAVVVNDKQTAYDCMKYLRDQRIGTATFIPLDSIRVPTPASSDRLRAMCEADGRGRFRLATDVIACDDSVRRAVQYAV
;
A
#
# COMPACT_ATOMS: atom_id res chain seq x y z
N ALA A 1 36.55 -38.95 7.63
CA ALA A 1 35.13 -38.98 7.20
C ALA A 1 34.20 -38.23 8.17
N GLU A 2 34.27 -38.51 9.48
CA GLU A 2 33.38 -37.87 10.46
C GLU A 2 33.64 -36.36 10.68
N SER A 3 34.91 -35.93 10.76
CA SER A 3 35.25 -34.50 10.85
C SER A 3 34.82 -33.68 9.64
N GLN A 4 34.86 -34.26 8.43
CA GLN A 4 34.36 -33.59 7.22
C GLN A 4 32.83 -33.46 7.22
N LYS A 5 32.10 -34.44 7.80
CA LYS A 5 30.66 -34.33 7.99
C LYS A 5 30.31 -33.26 9.03
N LYS A 6 31.07 -33.18 10.14
CA LYS A 6 30.90 -32.13 11.16
C LYS A 6 31.18 -30.73 10.60
N LEU A 7 32.28 -30.55 9.86
CA LEU A 7 32.57 -29.28 9.17
C LEU A 7 31.42 -28.85 8.25
N ARG A 8 30.93 -29.75 7.38
CA ARG A 8 29.81 -29.44 6.49
C ARG A 8 28.51 -29.14 7.22
N SER A 9 28.27 -29.75 8.39
CA SER A 9 27.09 -29.43 9.23
C SER A 9 27.21 -28.01 9.79
N ILE A 10 28.39 -27.68 10.34
CA ILE A 10 28.67 -26.37 10.92
C ILE A 10 28.58 -25.29 9.84
N ASP A 11 29.11 -25.51 8.64
CA ASP A 11 29.01 -24.55 7.53
C ASP A 11 27.55 -24.26 7.15
N ARG A 12 26.71 -25.31 7.06
CA ARG A 12 25.26 -25.15 6.77
C ARG A 12 24.52 -24.41 7.87
N GLU A 13 24.83 -24.70 9.13
CA GLU A 13 24.25 -24.00 10.27
C GLU A 13 24.67 -22.52 10.27
N LEU A 14 25.94 -22.24 9.96
CA LEU A 14 26.48 -20.89 9.86
C LEU A 14 25.79 -20.10 8.73
N GLU A 15 25.61 -20.70 7.55
CA GLU A 15 24.85 -20.11 6.44
C GLU A 15 23.39 -19.83 6.83
N SER A 16 22.73 -20.78 7.52
CA SER A 16 21.36 -20.62 7.99
C SER A 16 21.23 -19.46 8.99
N ILE A 17 22.16 -19.38 9.95
CA ILE A 17 22.20 -18.30 10.94
C ILE A 17 22.45 -16.95 10.26
N HIS A 18 23.39 -16.88 9.31
CA HIS A 18 23.67 -15.66 8.55
C HIS A 18 22.45 -15.20 7.73
N SER A 19 21.72 -16.14 7.11
CA SER A 19 20.49 -15.83 6.37
C SER A 19 19.42 -15.24 7.29
N LYS A 20 19.14 -15.91 8.43
CA LYS A 20 18.18 -15.43 9.44
C LYS A 20 18.57 -14.07 10.02
N LEU A 21 19.86 -13.85 10.27
CA LEU A 21 20.35 -12.57 10.76
C LEU A 21 20.16 -11.44 9.74
N ARG A 22 20.37 -11.72 8.44
CA ARG A 22 20.12 -10.76 7.37
C ARG A 22 18.63 -10.42 7.30
N GLU A 23 17.77 -11.43 7.29
CA GLU A 23 16.31 -11.26 7.25
C GLU A 23 15.80 -10.43 8.43
N ALA A 24 16.20 -10.78 9.66
CA ALA A 24 15.82 -10.02 10.86
C ALA A 24 16.33 -8.56 10.85
N ARG A 25 17.51 -8.30 10.26
CA ARG A 25 18.03 -6.93 10.09
C ARG A 25 17.23 -6.14 9.07
N ASP A 26 16.82 -6.77 7.98
CA ASP A 26 15.99 -6.15 6.95
C ASP A 26 14.59 -5.83 7.49
N ASP A 27 13.98 -6.74 8.24
CA ASP A 27 12.68 -6.51 8.89
C ASP A 27 12.75 -5.37 9.91
N ARG A 28 13.80 -5.35 10.75
CA ARG A 28 14.00 -4.25 11.70
C ARG A 28 14.15 -2.90 11.00
N ARG A 29 14.82 -2.86 9.85
CA ARG A 29 14.95 -1.63 9.05
C ARG A 29 13.60 -1.20 8.50
N LYS A 30 12.85 -2.10 7.88
CA LYS A 30 11.52 -1.83 7.32
C LYS A 30 10.54 -1.33 8.39
N ASN A 31 10.48 -2.00 9.54
CA ASN A 31 9.60 -1.60 10.63
C ASN A 31 9.91 -0.18 11.12
N LYS A 32 11.20 0.17 11.23
CA LYS A 32 11.62 1.53 11.62
C LYS A 32 11.26 2.57 10.56
N GLU A 33 11.36 2.23 9.28
CA GLU A 33 10.93 3.10 8.17
C GLU A 33 9.41 3.30 8.18
N GLU A 34 8.65 2.24 8.43
CA GLU A 34 7.19 2.28 8.56
C GLU A 34 6.75 3.13 9.76
N GLU A 35 7.35 2.95 10.94
CA GLU A 35 7.08 3.77 12.12
C GLU A 35 7.34 5.26 11.85
N ARG A 36 8.45 5.58 11.16
CA ARG A 36 8.76 6.96 10.76
C ARG A 36 7.72 7.51 9.79
N MET A 37 7.29 6.72 8.82
CA MET A 37 6.27 7.13 7.85
C MET A 37 4.92 7.39 8.55
N LEU A 38 4.51 6.51 9.47
CA LEU A 38 3.28 6.70 10.25
C LEU A 38 3.32 7.99 11.08
N GLN A 39 4.44 8.27 11.73
CA GLN A 39 4.65 9.53 12.46
C GLN A 39 4.63 10.75 11.54
N ALA A 40 5.22 10.63 10.35
CA ALA A 40 5.22 11.69 9.34
C ALA A 40 3.79 12.00 8.87
N VAL A 41 3.01 10.98 8.50
CA VAL A 41 1.62 11.15 8.06
C VAL A 41 0.75 11.74 9.18
N ALA A 42 0.92 11.28 10.43
CA ALA A 42 0.22 11.87 11.57
C ALA A 42 0.56 13.36 11.76
N THR A 43 1.81 13.75 11.51
CA THR A 43 2.25 15.14 11.55
C THR A 43 1.68 15.96 10.40
N LEU A 44 1.69 15.42 9.17
CA LEU A 44 1.10 16.05 8.00
C LEU A 44 -0.39 16.32 8.20
N ARG A 45 -1.16 15.35 8.74
CA ARG A 45 -2.60 15.53 9.05
C ARG A 45 -2.87 16.67 10.03
N ARG A 46 -1.94 16.94 10.96
CA ARG A 46 -2.07 18.05 11.92
C ARG A 46 -1.77 19.41 11.30
N HIS A 47 -0.80 19.47 10.40
CA HIS A 47 -0.36 20.73 9.78
C HIS A 47 -1.18 21.11 8.55
N PHE A 48 -1.68 20.10 7.83
CA PHE A 48 -2.39 20.25 6.57
C PHE A 48 -3.75 19.56 6.66
N PRO A 49 -4.84 20.32 6.95
CA PRO A 49 -6.18 19.76 7.07
C PRO A 49 -6.69 19.03 5.81
N GLY A 50 -6.10 19.30 4.65
CA GLY A 50 -6.41 18.63 3.40
C GLY A 50 -5.88 17.19 3.29
N VAL A 51 -5.14 16.68 4.28
CA VAL A 51 -4.60 15.31 4.30
C VAL A 51 -5.59 14.35 4.94
N GLN A 52 -6.09 13.38 4.15
CA GLN A 52 -7.04 12.38 4.65
C GLN A 52 -6.34 11.21 5.36
N GLY A 53 -5.20 10.74 4.85
CA GLY A 53 -4.44 9.62 5.42
C GLY A 53 -3.86 8.71 4.34
N ARG A 54 -3.27 7.57 4.72
CA ARG A 54 -2.80 6.56 3.75
C ARG A 54 -3.97 5.74 3.23
N LEU A 55 -3.89 5.28 1.98
CA LEU A 55 -4.95 4.46 1.39
C LEU A 55 -5.24 3.18 2.20
N VAL A 56 -4.20 2.53 2.73
CA VAL A 56 -4.33 1.35 3.61
C VAL A 56 -5.15 1.62 4.88
N ASP A 57 -5.16 2.85 5.38
CA ASP A 57 -5.91 3.24 6.58
C ASP A 57 -7.35 3.66 6.25
N LEU A 58 -7.62 3.96 4.98
CA LEU A 58 -8.88 4.56 4.49
C LEU A 58 -9.78 3.56 3.78
N CYS A 59 -9.30 2.37 3.49
CA CYS A 59 -10.07 1.33 2.82
C CYS A 59 -9.79 -0.05 3.42
N ARG A 60 -10.73 -0.97 3.22
CA ARG A 60 -10.57 -2.36 3.64
C ARG A 60 -11.24 -3.30 2.66
N PRO A 61 -10.68 -4.50 2.43
CA PRO A 61 -11.39 -5.54 1.68
C PRO A 61 -12.73 -5.84 2.33
N ALA A 62 -13.81 -5.85 1.55
CA ALA A 62 -15.16 -6.15 2.03
C ALA A 62 -15.29 -7.57 2.61
N GLN A 63 -14.43 -8.49 2.16
CA GLN A 63 -14.36 -9.87 2.65
C GLN A 63 -12.90 -10.30 2.77
N ARG A 64 -12.56 -11.04 3.84
CA ARG A 64 -11.19 -11.47 4.15
C ARG A 64 -10.50 -12.25 3.02
N ARG A 65 -11.28 -13.00 2.22
CA ARG A 65 -10.78 -13.75 1.07
C ARG A 65 -10.11 -12.86 0.00
N PHE A 66 -10.44 -11.56 -0.02
CA PHE A 66 -9.89 -10.61 -0.97
C PHE A 66 -8.67 -9.84 -0.44
N ASN A 67 -8.20 -10.09 0.80
CA ASN A 67 -7.08 -9.34 1.38
C ASN A 67 -5.83 -9.33 0.48
N LEU A 68 -5.42 -10.52 0.02
CA LEU A 68 -4.26 -10.64 -0.85
C LEU A 68 -4.51 -9.96 -2.20
N ALA A 69 -5.68 -10.20 -2.81
CA ALA A 69 -6.02 -9.64 -4.12
C ALA A 69 -6.06 -8.10 -4.10
N VAL A 70 -6.67 -7.51 -3.08
CA VAL A 70 -6.73 -6.05 -2.89
C VAL A 70 -5.33 -5.45 -2.68
N THR A 71 -4.52 -6.09 -1.84
CA THR A 71 -3.15 -5.62 -1.57
C THR A 71 -2.29 -5.69 -2.83
N VAL A 72 -2.43 -6.77 -3.62
CA VAL A 72 -1.70 -6.95 -4.88
C VAL A 72 -2.20 -5.97 -5.95
N ALA A 73 -3.51 -5.76 -6.07
CA ALA A 73 -4.10 -4.84 -7.05
C ALA A 73 -3.69 -3.39 -6.78
N ALA A 74 -3.79 -2.93 -5.53
CA ALA A 74 -3.40 -1.58 -5.15
C ALA A 74 -1.88 -1.37 -5.11
N GLY A 75 -1.12 -2.43 -4.85
CA GLY A 75 0.35 -2.41 -4.87
C GLY A 75 0.93 -1.29 -4.02
N LYS A 76 1.81 -0.48 -4.64
CA LYS A 76 2.49 0.65 -3.98
C LYS A 76 1.53 1.75 -3.53
N ASP A 77 0.34 1.85 -4.11
CA ASP A 77 -0.60 2.93 -3.82
C ASP A 77 -1.34 2.70 -2.49
N MET A 78 -1.23 1.51 -1.88
CA MET A 78 -1.65 1.28 -0.49
C MET A 78 -0.96 2.21 0.51
N ASP A 79 0.30 2.56 0.24
CA ASP A 79 1.10 3.45 1.08
C ASP A 79 0.94 4.92 0.70
N ALA A 80 0.23 5.22 -0.40
CA ALA A 80 0.05 6.58 -0.87
C ALA A 80 -0.89 7.37 0.05
N VAL A 81 -0.57 8.64 0.25
CA VAL A 81 -1.29 9.57 1.10
C VAL A 81 -2.36 10.29 0.27
N VAL A 82 -3.62 10.07 0.60
CA VAL A 82 -4.77 10.74 -0.03
C VAL A 82 -4.90 12.16 0.50
N VAL A 83 -4.99 13.12 -0.41
CA VAL A 83 -5.14 14.55 -0.09
C VAL A 83 -6.25 15.18 -0.95
N ASN A 84 -6.83 16.27 -0.48
CA ASN A 84 -7.96 16.91 -1.18
C ASN A 84 -7.55 17.52 -2.53
N ASP A 85 -6.39 18.15 -2.59
CA ASP A 85 -5.95 18.90 -3.77
C ASP A 85 -4.43 18.80 -4.02
N LYS A 86 -4.03 19.21 -5.23
CA LYS A 86 -2.62 19.25 -5.63
C LYS A 86 -1.77 20.16 -4.75
N GLN A 87 -2.32 21.29 -4.30
CA GLN A 87 -1.57 22.27 -3.51
C GLN A 87 -1.13 21.66 -2.18
N THR A 88 -2.05 20.99 -1.50
CA THR A 88 -1.80 20.23 -0.27
C THR A 88 -0.73 19.15 -0.50
N ALA A 89 -0.76 18.45 -1.64
CA ALA A 89 0.27 17.48 -2.00
C ALA A 89 1.67 18.14 -2.09
N TYR A 90 1.76 19.30 -2.76
CA TYR A 90 3.02 20.05 -2.88
C TYR A 90 3.54 20.53 -1.53
N ASP A 91 2.67 21.05 -0.68
CA ASP A 91 3.04 21.52 0.65
C ASP A 91 3.52 20.38 1.54
N CYS A 92 2.87 19.21 1.47
CA CYS A 92 3.32 18.01 2.15
C CYS A 92 4.67 17.51 1.63
N MET A 93 4.87 17.47 0.30
CA MET A 93 6.15 17.08 -0.30
C MET A 93 7.29 18.01 0.11
N LYS A 94 7.01 19.33 0.15
CA LYS A 94 7.97 20.34 0.62
C LYS A 94 8.31 20.11 2.10
N TYR A 95 7.29 19.93 2.95
CA TYR A 95 7.49 19.64 4.37
C TYR A 95 8.37 18.41 4.61
N LEU A 96 8.08 17.28 3.94
CA LEU A 96 8.85 16.05 4.09
C LEU A 96 10.32 16.22 3.68
N ARG A 97 10.57 17.00 2.62
CA ARG A 97 11.92 17.34 2.15
C ARG A 97 12.66 18.22 3.15
N ASP A 98 12.03 19.31 3.61
CA ASP A 98 12.64 20.29 4.52
C ASP A 98 12.97 19.66 5.87
N GLN A 99 12.11 18.75 6.35
CA GLN A 99 12.32 17.98 7.58
C GLN A 99 13.23 16.75 7.40
N ARG A 100 13.72 16.48 6.19
CA ARG A 100 14.56 15.30 5.85
C ARG A 100 13.95 13.97 6.30
N ILE A 101 12.62 13.87 6.25
CA ILE A 101 11.87 12.67 6.66
C ILE A 101 11.92 11.60 5.57
N GLY A 102 11.87 12.02 4.30
CA GLY A 102 11.90 11.13 3.14
C GLY A 102 10.95 11.59 2.04
N THR A 103 10.49 10.64 1.24
CA THR A 103 9.50 10.87 0.17
C THR A 103 8.27 10.00 0.40
N ALA A 104 7.12 10.48 -0.05
CA ALA A 104 5.86 9.75 -0.04
C ALA A 104 5.11 10.01 -1.35
N THR A 105 4.28 9.06 -1.76
CA THR A 105 3.35 9.24 -2.89
C THR A 105 2.09 9.92 -2.39
N PHE A 106 1.58 10.89 -3.15
CA PHE A 106 0.35 11.61 -2.82
C PHE A 106 -0.70 11.42 -3.92
N ILE A 107 -1.95 11.18 -3.52
CA ILE A 107 -3.11 11.04 -4.41
C ILE A 107 -4.01 12.27 -4.21
N PRO A 108 -3.94 13.28 -5.08
CA PRO A 108 -4.77 14.48 -4.98
C PRO A 108 -6.16 14.25 -5.59
N LEU A 109 -7.19 14.27 -4.74
CA LEU A 109 -8.56 13.97 -5.13
C LEU A 109 -9.11 14.94 -6.19
N ASP A 110 -8.75 16.21 -6.16
CA ASP A 110 -9.18 17.22 -7.14
C ASP A 110 -8.84 16.88 -8.61
N SER A 111 -7.79 16.08 -8.84
CA SER A 111 -7.12 16.03 -10.15
C SER A 111 -6.73 14.63 -10.63
N ILE A 112 -6.91 13.60 -9.81
CA ILE A 112 -6.72 12.21 -10.21
C ILE A 112 -7.72 11.80 -11.30
N ARG A 113 -7.24 11.01 -12.27
CA ARG A 113 -8.06 10.43 -13.32
C ARG A 113 -8.48 9.03 -12.88
N VAL A 114 -9.79 8.78 -12.88
CA VAL A 114 -10.36 7.48 -12.53
C VAL A 114 -11.03 6.87 -13.77
N PRO A 115 -11.19 5.53 -13.84
CA PRO A 115 -11.97 4.88 -14.88
C PRO A 115 -13.37 5.48 -15.00
N THR A 116 -13.90 5.57 -16.22
CA THR A 116 -15.24 6.12 -16.44
C THR A 116 -16.30 5.09 -16.02
N PRO A 117 -17.50 5.53 -15.60
CA PRO A 117 -18.61 4.63 -15.30
C PRO A 117 -18.88 3.62 -16.43
N ALA A 118 -18.85 4.10 -17.68
CA ALA A 118 -19.05 3.26 -18.86
C ALA A 118 -18.01 2.12 -18.99
N SER A 119 -16.74 2.40 -18.67
CA SER A 119 -15.70 1.34 -18.67
C SER A 119 -15.89 0.32 -17.55
N SER A 120 -16.26 0.77 -16.34
CA SER A 120 -16.50 -0.13 -15.22
C SER A 120 -17.75 -0.98 -15.44
N ASP A 121 -18.82 -0.41 -16.00
CA ASP A 121 -20.08 -1.11 -16.22
C ASP A 121 -19.95 -2.18 -17.30
N ARG A 122 -19.17 -1.91 -18.36
CA ARG A 122 -18.82 -2.94 -19.34
C ARG A 122 -18.10 -4.13 -18.71
N LEU A 123 -17.15 -3.87 -17.81
CA LEU A 123 -16.42 -4.94 -17.10
C LEU A 123 -17.34 -5.70 -16.14
N ARG A 124 -18.25 -4.99 -15.43
CA ARG A 124 -19.25 -5.63 -14.56
C ARG A 124 -20.20 -6.52 -15.36
N ALA A 125 -20.72 -6.05 -16.49
CA ALA A 125 -21.56 -6.85 -17.38
C ALA A 125 -20.84 -8.11 -17.88
N MET A 126 -19.54 -8.02 -18.17
CA MET A 126 -18.72 -9.20 -18.49
C MET A 126 -18.58 -10.17 -17.29
N CYS A 127 -18.47 -9.66 -16.07
CA CYS A 127 -18.46 -10.49 -14.85
C CYS A 127 -19.80 -11.20 -14.64
N GLU A 128 -20.92 -10.53 -14.91
CA GLU A 128 -22.26 -11.07 -14.76
C GLU A 128 -22.58 -12.12 -15.84
N ALA A 129 -22.20 -11.85 -17.09
CA ALA A 129 -22.40 -12.77 -18.21
C ALA A 129 -21.67 -14.11 -18.03
N ASP A 130 -20.58 -14.15 -17.24
CA ASP A 130 -19.90 -15.39 -16.87
C ASP A 130 -20.80 -16.34 -16.05
N GLY A 131 -21.82 -15.80 -15.37
CA GLY A 131 -22.84 -16.55 -14.59
C GLY A 131 -22.30 -17.31 -13.36
N ARG A 132 -20.97 -17.43 -13.23
CA ARG A 132 -20.30 -18.20 -12.19
C ARG A 132 -19.68 -17.33 -11.09
N GLY A 133 -19.71 -16.01 -11.25
CA GLY A 133 -19.20 -15.05 -10.26
C GLY A 133 -17.71 -15.24 -9.92
N ARG A 134 -16.91 -15.72 -10.88
CA ARG A 134 -15.50 -16.09 -10.68
C ARG A 134 -14.57 -14.90 -10.47
N PHE A 135 -14.91 -13.77 -11.06
CA PHE A 135 -14.14 -12.54 -10.99
C PHE A 135 -15.05 -11.35 -10.69
N ARG A 136 -14.48 -10.32 -10.06
CA ARG A 136 -15.13 -9.06 -9.70
C ARG A 136 -14.09 -7.95 -9.82
N LEU A 137 -14.53 -6.72 -10.04
CA LEU A 137 -13.63 -5.57 -10.00
C LEU A 137 -13.10 -5.39 -8.57
N ALA A 138 -11.83 -5.01 -8.46
CA ALA A 138 -11.22 -4.71 -7.16
C ALA A 138 -11.97 -3.58 -6.44
N THR A 139 -12.40 -2.55 -7.17
CA THR A 139 -13.21 -1.44 -6.66
C THR A 139 -14.53 -1.88 -6.01
N ASP A 140 -15.12 -2.99 -6.47
CA ASP A 140 -16.41 -3.49 -5.96
C ASP A 140 -16.23 -4.36 -4.70
N VAL A 141 -15.00 -4.79 -4.40
CA VAL A 141 -14.67 -5.60 -3.21
C VAL A 141 -13.89 -4.83 -2.16
N ILE A 142 -13.73 -3.52 -2.32
CA ILE A 142 -13.08 -2.62 -1.36
C ILE A 142 -14.15 -1.71 -0.73
N ALA A 143 -14.27 -1.79 0.59
CA ALA A 143 -15.11 -0.90 1.38
C ALA A 143 -14.30 0.34 1.79
N CYS A 144 -14.86 1.52 1.54
CA CYS A 144 -14.28 2.81 1.88
C CYS A 144 -15.38 3.88 1.94
N ASP A 145 -15.05 5.06 2.49
CA ASP A 145 -15.96 6.21 2.49
C ASP A 145 -16.04 6.86 1.10
N ASP A 146 -17.15 7.51 0.81
CA ASP A 146 -17.37 8.15 -0.50
C ASP A 146 -16.37 9.28 -0.78
N SER A 147 -15.86 9.93 0.26
CA SER A 147 -14.83 10.97 0.16
C SER A 147 -13.51 10.47 -0.44
N VAL A 148 -13.20 9.18 -0.26
CA VAL A 148 -11.94 8.56 -0.71
C VAL A 148 -12.14 7.57 -1.87
N ARG A 149 -13.39 7.34 -2.30
CA ARG A 149 -13.73 6.37 -3.35
C ARG A 149 -12.96 6.60 -4.64
N ARG A 150 -12.73 7.86 -5.03
CA ARG A 150 -11.93 8.18 -6.22
C ARG A 150 -10.46 7.77 -6.07
N ALA A 151 -9.89 7.86 -4.87
CA ALA A 151 -8.52 7.38 -4.63
C ALA A 151 -8.44 5.86 -4.78
N VAL A 152 -9.45 5.12 -4.29
CA VAL A 152 -9.53 3.66 -4.50
C VAL A 152 -9.62 3.34 -5.98
N GLN A 153 -10.51 3.99 -6.74
CA GLN A 153 -10.67 3.78 -8.19
C GLN A 153 -9.42 4.12 -9.01
N TYR A 154 -8.54 4.99 -8.50
CA TYR A 154 -7.27 5.31 -9.13
C TYR A 154 -6.22 4.23 -8.85
N ALA A 155 -6.21 3.70 -7.63
CA ALA A 155 -5.19 2.78 -7.16
C ALA A 155 -5.36 1.34 -7.65
N VAL A 156 -6.58 0.92 -8.05
CA VAL A 156 -6.90 -0.48 -8.41
C VAL A 156 -7.55 -0.66 -9.77
#